data_AF-G7JRC9-F1
#
_entry.id   AF-G7JRC9-F1
#
_cell.length_a   1.000
_cell.length_b   1.000
_cell.length_c   1.000
_cell.angle_alpha   90.00
_cell.angle_beta   90.00
_cell.angle_gamma   90.00
#
_symmetry.space_group_name_H-M   'P 1'
#
loop_
_entity.id
_entity.type
_entity.pdbx_description
1 polymer ?
#
loop_
_entity_poly.entity_id
_entity_poly.type
_entity_poly.pdbx_seq_one_letter_code
_entity_poly.pdbx_strand_id
1 'polypeptide(L)'
;MATSSLSFSSALKQNHLRTTLSYFLKQNRCYSKLKHAKTTSSSAADFEKVADDVPTSGICRPLSEILKELNKKVPDSLVKTRVEKDGFHIRYIPWHTVNRVLNLHAPEWSGEVRNIAYSADAKSVSVVYRVTLYGTDAEIFRESTGTASTDDTNYGDPVQKAEAMAFRRACARFGLGLHLYHEEAS
;
A
#
# COMPACT_ATOMS: atom_id res chain seq x y z
N MET A 1 -3.91 3.50 -56.75
CA MET A 1 -4.91 2.90 -55.83
C MET A 1 -4.97 3.78 -54.60
N ALA A 2 -6.10 4.44 -54.38
CA ALA A 2 -6.35 5.27 -53.22
C ALA A 2 -6.84 4.42 -52.05
N THR A 3 -6.32 4.66 -50.84
CA THR A 3 -7.01 4.29 -49.60
C THR A 3 -6.85 5.41 -48.58
N SER A 4 -8.00 5.96 -48.22
CA SER A 4 -8.26 7.05 -47.29
C SER A 4 -8.34 6.58 -45.83
N SER A 5 -8.04 7.52 -44.91
CA SER A 5 -8.59 7.71 -43.55
C SER A 5 -8.36 6.58 -42.51
N LEU A 6 -8.06 6.85 -41.23
CA LEU A 6 -8.86 7.60 -40.27
C LEU A 6 -8.01 8.12 -39.11
N SER A 7 -8.09 9.41 -38.84
CA SER A 7 -7.69 10.04 -37.58
C SER A 7 -8.75 9.78 -36.50
N PHE A 8 -8.41 9.10 -35.41
CA PHE A 8 -9.30 8.91 -34.25
C PHE A 8 -8.75 9.62 -33.00
N SER A 9 -9.33 10.80 -32.76
CA SER A 9 -9.74 11.39 -31.48
C SER A 9 -8.86 11.16 -30.23
N SER A 10 -7.96 12.11 -29.96
CA SER A 10 -7.16 12.23 -28.73
C SER A 10 -7.92 12.73 -27.48
N ALA A 11 -9.25 12.91 -27.56
CA ALA A 11 -10.04 13.61 -26.53
C ALA A 11 -10.54 12.72 -25.36
N LEU A 12 -10.58 11.39 -25.51
CA LEU A 12 -11.15 10.48 -24.48
C LEU A 12 -10.16 10.09 -23.37
N LYS A 13 -8.86 10.38 -23.51
CA LYS A 13 -7.84 10.06 -22.48
C LYS A 13 -7.69 11.13 -21.40
N GLN A 14 -8.27 12.32 -21.57
CA GLN A 14 -8.07 13.43 -20.62
C GLN A 14 -9.13 13.51 -19.50
N ASN A 15 -10.30 12.90 -19.68
CA ASN A 15 -11.39 13.02 -18.70
C ASN A 15 -11.33 11.99 -17.57
N HIS A 16 -10.71 10.82 -17.77
CA HIS A 16 -10.60 9.80 -16.72
C HIS A 16 -9.56 10.11 -15.64
N LEU A 17 -8.58 10.98 -15.96
CA LEU A 17 -7.55 11.43 -15.03
C LEU A 17 -8.09 12.47 -14.04
N ARG A 18 -9.15 13.21 -14.38
CA ARG A 18 -9.67 14.30 -13.54
C ARG A 18 -10.51 13.80 -12.36
N THR A 19 -11.28 12.72 -12.54
CA THR A 19 -12.18 12.20 -11.50
C THR A 19 -11.46 11.33 -10.47
N THR A 20 -10.36 10.67 -10.85
CA THR A 20 -9.48 9.96 -9.90
C THR A 20 -8.62 10.93 -9.10
N LEU A 21 -8.15 12.03 -9.71
CA LEU A 21 -7.43 13.09 -8.99
C LEU A 21 -8.27 13.78 -7.91
N SER A 22 -9.59 13.95 -8.10
CA SER A 22 -10.44 14.64 -7.12
C SER A 22 -10.68 13.87 -5.83
N TYR A 23 -10.72 12.53 -5.87
CA TYR A 23 -10.78 11.70 -4.65
C TYR A 23 -9.43 11.67 -3.93
N PHE A 24 -8.32 11.68 -4.68
CA PHE A 24 -6.97 11.54 -4.13
C PHE A 24 -6.29 12.85 -3.69
N LEU A 25 -6.67 14.01 -4.24
CA LEU A 25 -6.11 15.31 -3.83
C LEU A 25 -6.74 15.89 -2.55
N LYS A 26 -7.98 15.49 -2.20
CA LYS A 26 -8.62 15.96 -0.96
C LYS A 26 -8.03 15.33 0.31
N GLN A 27 -7.43 14.14 0.21
CA GLN A 27 -6.90 13.40 1.37
C GLN A 27 -5.43 13.71 1.71
N ASN A 28 -4.65 14.23 0.76
CA ASN A 28 -3.24 14.58 1.00
C ASN A 28 -3.05 15.95 1.68
N ARG A 29 -4.12 16.73 1.89
CA ARG A 29 -4.04 18.07 2.49
C ARG A 29 -3.85 18.04 4.02
N CYS A 30 -4.06 16.89 4.65
CA CYS A 30 -3.97 16.72 6.11
C CYS A 30 -2.53 16.63 6.61
N TYR A 31 -1.59 16.20 5.75
CA TYR A 31 -0.23 15.83 6.18
C TYR A 31 0.79 16.98 6.17
N SER A 32 0.42 18.20 5.76
CA SER A 32 1.40 19.30 5.57
C SER A 32 1.33 20.44 6.60
N LYS A 33 0.66 20.26 7.75
CA LYS A 33 0.61 21.29 8.81
C LYS A 33 0.94 20.73 10.19
N LEU A 34 2.17 20.31 10.39
CA LEU A 34 2.81 20.37 11.71
C LEU A 34 4.12 21.15 11.57
N LYS A 35 4.03 22.48 11.77
CA LYS A 35 5.18 23.33 12.04
C LYS A 35 5.03 23.89 13.45
N HIS A 36 6.04 23.59 14.26
CA HIS A 36 6.48 24.23 15.50
C HIS A 36 5.53 25.26 16.14
N ALA A 37 4.96 24.92 17.30
CA ALA A 37 4.47 25.88 18.27
C ALA A 37 5.29 25.74 19.56
N LYS A 38 5.99 26.82 19.89
CA LYS A 38 6.90 27.01 21.03
C LYS A 38 6.05 27.30 22.27
N THR A 39 6.11 26.46 23.31
CA THR A 39 5.39 26.69 24.57
C THR A 39 6.19 27.66 25.45
N THR A 40 5.63 28.85 25.67
CA THR A 40 6.01 29.75 26.77
C THR A 40 4.84 29.76 27.76
N SER A 41 5.14 29.50 29.02
CA SER A 41 4.20 29.37 30.13
C SER A 41 3.63 30.71 30.58
N SER A 42 2.31 30.81 30.77
CA SER A 42 1.72 31.61 31.86
C SER A 42 0.19 31.45 31.99
N SER A 43 -0.21 31.13 33.23
CA SER A 43 -1.42 31.52 33.98
C SER A 43 -2.83 31.09 33.54
N ALA A 44 -3.56 30.68 34.58
CA ALA A 44 -4.91 30.16 34.64
C ALA A 44 -6.01 31.24 34.65
N ALA A 45 -7.23 30.75 34.40
CA ALA A 45 -8.56 31.35 34.59
C ALA A 45 -9.29 31.84 33.31
N ASP A 46 -10.53 31.35 33.20
CA ASP A 46 -11.63 31.66 32.27
C ASP A 46 -11.48 31.29 30.78
N PHE A 47 -12.19 30.22 30.38
CA PHE A 47 -13.31 30.32 29.42
C PHE A 47 -14.06 28.98 29.34
N GLU A 48 -15.31 28.97 29.83
CA GLU A 48 -16.29 27.91 29.56
C GLU A 48 -16.67 27.87 28.07
N LYS A 49 -17.02 26.66 27.62
CA LYS A 49 -17.81 26.32 26.41
C LYS A 49 -17.23 26.77 25.06
N VAL A 50 -16.35 25.93 24.52
CA VAL A 50 -16.41 25.55 23.10
C VAL A 50 -16.17 24.04 23.02
N ALA A 51 -17.25 23.27 23.16
CA ALA A 51 -17.32 21.95 22.56
C ALA A 51 -17.52 22.17 21.06
N ASP A 52 -16.43 22.23 20.30
CA ASP A 52 -16.47 22.06 18.85
C ASP A 52 -15.82 20.73 18.52
N ASP A 53 -16.57 19.91 17.80
CA ASP A 53 -16.16 18.67 17.18
C ASP A 53 -14.89 18.86 16.35
N VAL A 54 -13.71 18.74 16.98
CA VAL A 54 -12.56 18.22 16.26
C VAL A 54 -12.79 16.71 16.20
N PRO A 55 -13.01 16.10 15.03
CA PRO A 55 -13.08 14.66 14.94
C PRO A 55 -11.70 14.11 15.29
N THR A 56 -11.47 13.84 16.56
CA THR A 56 -10.30 13.09 17.06
C THR A 56 -10.39 11.61 16.65
N SER A 57 -11.43 11.23 15.91
CA SER A 57 -11.53 9.97 15.15
C SER A 57 -10.47 9.80 14.05
N GLY A 58 -9.38 10.57 14.07
CA GLY A 58 -8.57 10.88 12.90
C GLY A 58 -7.22 10.18 12.76
N ILE A 59 -6.64 9.55 13.79
CA ILE A 59 -5.24 9.06 13.68
C ILE A 59 -5.06 7.60 14.10
N CYS A 60 -5.77 7.14 15.13
CA CYS A 60 -5.63 5.76 15.60
C CYS A 60 -7.02 5.10 15.71
N ARG A 61 -7.20 3.97 15.03
CA ARG A 61 -8.41 3.13 15.14
C ARG A 61 -8.07 1.88 15.95
N PRO A 62 -9.06 1.22 16.58
CA PRO A 62 -8.86 -0.10 17.15
C PRO A 62 -8.33 -1.07 16.09
N LEU A 63 -7.45 -1.97 16.49
CA LEU A 63 -6.80 -2.90 15.56
C LEU A 63 -7.82 -3.76 14.79
N SER A 64 -8.93 -4.10 15.44
CA SER A 64 -10.04 -4.85 14.82
C SER A 64 -10.65 -4.11 13.62
N GLU A 65 -10.81 -2.78 13.68
CA GLU A 65 -11.33 -1.98 12.58
C GLU A 65 -10.34 -1.91 11.41
N ILE A 66 -9.05 -1.74 11.71
CA ILE A 66 -7.98 -1.74 10.71
C ILE A 66 -8.00 -3.06 9.96
N LEU A 67 -8.01 -4.19 10.67
CA LEU A 67 -8.03 -5.52 10.06
C LEU A 67 -9.31 -5.76 9.25
N LYS A 68 -10.46 -5.27 9.72
CA LYS A 68 -11.72 -5.35 8.98
C LYS A 68 -11.64 -4.60 7.63
N GLU A 69 -11.04 -3.43 7.61
CA GLU A 69 -10.85 -2.66 6.38
C GLU A 69 -9.83 -3.33 5.43
N LEU A 70 -8.70 -3.81 5.97
CA LEU A 70 -7.67 -4.49 5.17
C LEU A 70 -8.15 -5.81 4.55
N ASN A 71 -9.12 -6.50 5.17
CA ASN A 71 -9.72 -7.74 4.64
C ASN A 71 -10.71 -7.52 3.49
N LYS A 72 -11.09 -6.27 3.18
CA LYS A 72 -11.98 -6.00 2.04
C LYS A 72 -11.31 -6.38 0.72
N LYS A 73 -12.09 -6.90 -0.23
CA LYS A 73 -11.60 -7.20 -1.59
C LYS A 73 -11.05 -5.92 -2.22
N VAL A 74 -9.88 -6.02 -2.83
CA VAL A 74 -9.27 -4.92 -3.58
C VAL A 74 -9.95 -4.86 -4.94
N PRO A 75 -10.38 -3.68 -5.42
CA PRO A 75 -11.01 -3.57 -6.73
C PRO A 75 -10.11 -4.09 -7.86
N ASP A 76 -10.69 -4.83 -8.82
CA ASP A 76 -9.95 -5.44 -9.94
C ASP A 76 -9.16 -4.42 -10.78
N SER A 77 -9.60 -3.17 -10.83
CA SER A 77 -8.88 -2.05 -11.47
C SER A 77 -7.46 -1.81 -10.92
N LEU A 78 -7.19 -2.24 -9.70
CA LEU A 78 -5.89 -2.11 -9.02
C LEU A 78 -5.06 -3.39 -9.08
N VAL A 79 -5.65 -4.49 -9.56
CA VAL A 79 -5.02 -5.80 -9.73
C VAL A 79 -4.39 -5.84 -11.12
N LYS A 80 -3.15 -6.36 -11.18
CA LYS A 80 -2.43 -6.59 -12.43
C LYS A 80 -2.24 -8.08 -12.64
N THR A 81 -2.13 -8.47 -13.90
CA THR A 81 -1.81 -9.84 -14.29
C THR A 81 -0.43 -9.86 -14.93
N ARG A 82 0.41 -10.81 -14.52
CA ARG A 82 1.66 -11.13 -15.20
C ARG A 82 1.61 -12.56 -15.72
N VAL A 83 2.31 -12.82 -16.82
CA VAL A 83 2.49 -14.16 -17.38
C VAL A 83 3.85 -14.66 -16.91
N GLU A 84 3.87 -15.77 -16.19
CA GLU A 84 5.12 -16.44 -15.80
C GLU A 84 5.69 -17.21 -17.02
N LYS A 85 6.95 -17.66 -16.94
CA LYS A 85 7.63 -18.36 -18.05
C LYS A 85 6.89 -19.61 -18.54
N ASP A 86 6.15 -20.25 -17.63
CA ASP A 86 5.38 -21.46 -17.89
C ASP A 86 3.97 -21.17 -18.45
N GLY A 87 3.66 -19.92 -18.78
CA GLY A 87 2.37 -19.51 -19.35
C GLY A 87 1.26 -19.25 -18.31
N PHE A 88 1.52 -19.48 -17.02
CA PHE A 88 0.54 -19.23 -15.96
C PHE A 88 0.31 -17.73 -15.74
N HIS A 89 -0.97 -17.35 -15.66
CA HIS A 89 -1.40 -16.00 -15.34
C HIS A 89 -1.44 -15.80 -13.81
N ILE A 90 -0.55 -14.97 -13.29
CA ILE A 90 -0.53 -14.61 -11.87
C ILE A 90 -1.14 -13.23 -11.70
N ARG A 91 -2.24 -13.15 -10.95
CA ARG A 91 -2.82 -11.89 -10.49
C ARG A 91 -2.09 -11.39 -9.25
N TYR A 92 -1.79 -10.11 -9.20
CA TYR A 92 -1.10 -9.48 -8.07
C TYR A 92 -1.47 -8.01 -7.93
N ILE A 93 -1.34 -7.49 -6.71
CA ILE A 93 -1.43 -6.04 -6.44
C ILE A 93 -0.01 -5.47 -6.48
N PRO A 94 0.28 -4.38 -7.21
CA PRO A 94 1.58 -3.72 -7.15
C PRO A 94 1.92 -3.24 -5.73
N TRP A 95 3.20 -3.28 -5.35
CA TRP A 95 3.63 -2.94 -3.97
C TRP A 95 3.21 -1.51 -3.54
N HIS A 96 3.29 -0.53 -4.44
CA HIS A 96 2.91 0.86 -4.14
C HIS A 96 1.42 1.00 -3.87
N THR A 97 0.58 0.16 -4.48
CA THR A 97 -0.86 0.12 -4.20
C THR A 97 -1.10 -0.43 -2.79
N VAL A 98 -0.40 -1.50 -2.41
CA VAL A 98 -0.45 -2.05 -1.04
C VAL A 98 -0.03 -0.99 -0.03
N ASN A 99 1.08 -0.29 -0.28
CA ASN A 99 1.56 0.82 0.54
C ASN A 99 0.50 1.92 0.71
N ARG A 100 -0.21 2.26 -0.37
CA ARG A 100 -1.26 3.28 -0.29
C ARG A 100 -2.47 2.84 0.50
N VAL A 101 -2.86 1.56 0.41
CA VAL A 101 -3.96 1.00 1.22
C VAL A 101 -3.58 1.01 2.69
N LEU A 102 -2.34 0.65 3.05
CA LEU A 102 -1.86 0.76 4.42
C LEU A 102 -1.89 2.21 4.92
N ASN A 103 -1.36 3.17 4.15
CA ASN A 103 -1.41 4.59 4.54
C ASN A 103 -2.84 5.11 4.76
N LEU A 104 -3.82 4.56 4.05
CA LEU A 104 -5.23 4.95 4.17
C LEU A 104 -5.89 4.40 5.43
N HIS A 105 -5.61 3.15 5.79
CA HIS A 105 -6.32 2.44 6.87
C HIS A 105 -5.54 2.34 8.18
N ALA A 106 -4.21 2.41 8.12
CA ALA A 106 -3.29 2.28 9.23
C ALA A 106 -2.11 3.25 9.04
N PRO A 107 -2.31 4.58 9.10
CA PRO A 107 -1.30 5.57 8.73
C PRO A 107 0.00 5.47 9.55
N GLU A 108 -0.03 4.83 10.71
CA GLU A 108 1.11 4.66 11.60
C GLU A 108 1.88 3.34 11.38
N TRP A 109 1.50 2.53 10.38
CA TRP A 109 2.18 1.26 10.09
C TRP A 109 3.68 1.44 9.86
N SER A 110 4.45 0.42 10.23
CA SER A 110 5.88 0.38 9.97
C SER A 110 6.27 -0.91 9.25
N GLY A 111 7.35 -0.83 8.47
CA GLY A 111 7.91 -1.94 7.73
C GLY A 111 9.42 -1.97 7.88
N GLU A 112 9.98 -3.15 8.11
CA GLU A 112 11.43 -3.32 8.21
C GLU A 112 11.90 -4.61 7.55
N VAL A 113 13.08 -4.54 6.93
CA VAL A 113 13.81 -5.72 6.46
C VAL A 113 14.48 -6.38 7.66
N ARG A 114 14.11 -7.63 7.93
CA ARG A 114 14.62 -8.42 9.07
C ARG A 114 15.87 -9.19 8.71
N ASN A 115 15.94 -9.68 7.47
CA ASN A 115 17.07 -10.46 6.98
C ASN A 115 17.17 -10.39 5.46
N ILE A 116 18.40 -10.45 4.95
CA ILE A 116 18.72 -10.60 3.53
C ILE A 116 19.71 -11.76 3.42
N ALA A 117 19.34 -12.82 2.70
CA ALA A 117 20.15 -14.01 2.52
C ALA A 117 20.34 -14.32 1.04
N TYR A 118 21.59 -14.41 0.61
CA TYR A 118 21.93 -14.90 -0.74
C TYR A 118 22.05 -16.42 -0.72
N SER A 119 21.63 -17.07 -1.80
CA SER A 119 21.84 -18.50 -1.96
C SER A 119 23.34 -18.81 -2.09
N ALA A 120 23.75 -20.03 -1.73
CA ALA A 120 25.15 -20.45 -1.76
C ALA A 120 25.78 -20.36 -3.16
N ASP A 121 24.95 -20.48 -4.20
CA ASP A 121 25.32 -20.36 -5.61
C ASP A 121 25.23 -18.93 -6.17
N ALA A 122 24.85 -17.95 -5.33
CA ALA A 122 24.65 -16.54 -5.69
C ALA A 122 23.61 -16.28 -6.81
N LYS A 123 22.75 -17.26 -7.12
CA LYS A 123 21.72 -17.14 -8.17
C LYS A 123 20.41 -16.53 -7.69
N SER A 124 20.22 -16.43 -6.38
CA SER A 124 19.00 -15.89 -5.79
C SER A 124 19.28 -15.14 -4.49
N VAL A 125 18.39 -14.21 -4.19
CA VAL A 125 18.35 -13.49 -2.93
C VAL A 125 16.98 -13.66 -2.30
N SER A 126 16.96 -13.93 -1.00
CA SER A 126 15.76 -14.04 -0.19
C SER A 126 15.76 -12.93 0.87
N VAL A 127 14.63 -12.23 0.99
CA VAL A 127 14.43 -11.14 1.93
C VAL A 127 13.30 -11.52 2.88
N VAL A 128 13.54 -11.38 4.19
CA VAL A 128 12.50 -11.48 5.21
C VAL A 128 12.07 -10.06 5.58
N TYR A 129 10.79 -9.78 5.47
CA TYR A 129 10.22 -8.47 5.75
C TYR A 129 9.14 -8.56 6.83
N ARG A 130 9.18 -7.64 7.79
CA ARG A 130 8.18 -7.49 8.85
C ARG A 130 7.32 -6.27 8.57
N VAL A 131 6.00 -6.44 8.65
CA VAL A 131 5.05 -5.33 8.69
C VAL A 131 4.39 -5.32 10.06
N THR A 132 4.37 -4.15 10.68
CA THR A 132 3.74 -3.90 11.98
C THR A 132 2.60 -2.92 11.82
N LEU A 133 1.44 -3.26 12.40
CA LEU A 133 0.28 -2.39 12.50
C LEU A 133 0.10 -1.96 13.95
N TYR A 134 -0.20 -0.68 14.13
CA TYR A 134 -0.48 -0.08 15.43
C TYR A 134 -1.96 0.27 15.48
N GLY A 135 -2.68 -0.33 16.42
CA GLY A 135 -4.01 0.10 16.84
C GLY A 135 -3.94 0.84 18.17
N THR A 136 -5.04 1.50 18.54
CA THR A 136 -5.15 2.15 19.87
C THR A 136 -5.05 1.18 21.04
N ASP A 137 -5.42 -0.09 20.80
CA ASP A 137 -5.57 -1.15 21.78
C ASP A 137 -4.43 -2.18 21.74
N ALA A 138 -3.83 -2.42 20.57
CA ALA A 138 -2.76 -3.39 20.41
C ALA A 138 -1.85 -3.09 19.21
N GLU A 139 -0.62 -3.60 19.30
CA GLU A 139 0.33 -3.70 18.20
C GLU A 139 0.41 -5.16 17.73
N ILE A 140 0.40 -5.38 16.42
CA ILE A 140 0.67 -6.71 15.84
C ILE A 140 1.62 -6.62 14.67
N PHE A 141 2.45 -7.65 14.50
CA PHE A 141 3.32 -7.79 13.34
C PHE A 141 3.13 -9.13 12.63
N ARG A 142 3.43 -9.13 11.33
CA ARG A 142 3.49 -10.34 10.49
C ARG A 142 4.70 -10.26 9.59
N GLU A 143 5.38 -11.38 9.45
CA GLU A 143 6.58 -11.49 8.64
C GLU A 143 6.32 -12.34 7.39
N SER A 144 7.02 -12.05 6.30
CA SER A 144 7.04 -12.89 5.12
C SER A 144 8.41 -12.93 4.47
N THR A 145 8.54 -13.82 3.49
CA THR A 145 9.72 -13.96 2.67
C THR A 145 9.37 -13.79 1.20
N GLY A 146 10.26 -13.10 0.49
CA GLY A 146 10.28 -13.00 -0.96
C GLY A 146 11.63 -13.43 -1.46
N THR A 147 11.65 -14.11 -2.60
CA THR A 147 12.88 -14.61 -3.23
C THR A 147 12.88 -14.15 -4.68
N ALA A 148 14.01 -13.60 -5.13
CA ALA A 148 14.22 -13.16 -6.49
C ALA A 148 15.52 -13.76 -7.04
N SER A 149 15.55 -14.04 -8.34
CA SER A 149 16.79 -14.44 -9.01
C SER A 149 17.68 -13.22 -9.25
N THR A 150 18.99 -13.41 -9.12
CA THR A 150 19.99 -12.38 -9.43
C THR A 150 20.16 -12.17 -10.94
N ASP A 151 19.79 -13.16 -11.75
CA ASP A 151 19.86 -13.12 -13.22
C ASP A 151 18.67 -12.40 -13.87
N ASP A 152 17.59 -12.14 -13.12
CA ASP A 152 16.42 -11.46 -13.66
C ASP A 152 16.69 -9.95 -13.78
N THR A 153 16.96 -9.49 -15.00
CA THR A 153 17.30 -8.10 -15.32
C THR A 153 16.09 -7.20 -15.60
N ASN A 154 14.86 -7.72 -15.52
CA ASN A 154 13.68 -7.00 -16.00
C ASN A 154 13.39 -5.66 -15.29
N TYR A 155 13.53 -5.58 -13.95
CA TYR A 155 13.09 -4.39 -13.21
C TYR A 155 13.64 -4.28 -11.78
N GLY A 156 14.51 -3.31 -11.53
CA GLY A 156 15.08 -3.07 -10.19
C GLY A 156 16.10 -4.13 -9.78
N ASP A 157 16.75 -3.92 -8.64
CA ASP A 157 17.72 -4.89 -8.13
C ASP A 157 17.01 -6.12 -7.52
N PRO A 158 17.70 -7.29 -7.44
CA PRO A 158 17.12 -8.50 -6.89
C PRO A 158 16.61 -8.36 -5.45
N VAL A 159 17.24 -7.51 -4.63
CA VAL A 159 16.84 -7.26 -3.25
C VAL A 159 15.51 -6.50 -3.20
N GLN A 160 15.36 -5.43 -3.99
CA GLN A 160 14.13 -4.65 -4.14
C GLN A 160 12.96 -5.52 -4.62
N LYS A 161 13.21 -6.43 -5.56
CA LYS A 161 12.20 -7.41 -6.02
C LYS A 161 11.77 -8.33 -4.88
N ALA A 162 12.74 -8.93 -4.19
CA ALA A 162 12.50 -9.84 -3.09
C ALA A 162 11.79 -9.13 -1.91
N GLU A 163 12.21 -7.92 -1.57
CA GLU A 163 11.58 -7.06 -0.57
C GLU A 163 10.13 -6.75 -0.94
N ALA A 164 9.88 -6.27 -2.17
CA ALA A 164 8.53 -5.96 -2.63
C ALA A 164 7.62 -7.21 -2.61
N MET A 165 8.16 -8.40 -2.90
CA MET A 165 7.43 -9.66 -2.76
C MET A 165 7.11 -9.99 -1.30
N ALA A 166 8.11 -9.90 -0.42
CA ALA A 166 7.97 -10.15 1.01
C ALA A 166 6.95 -9.20 1.64
N PHE A 167 7.04 -7.90 1.35
CA PHE A 167 6.13 -6.86 1.82
C PHE A 167 4.67 -7.20 1.48
N ARG A 168 4.36 -7.46 0.20
CA ARG A 168 2.99 -7.81 -0.22
C ARG A 168 2.47 -9.06 0.48
N ARG A 169 3.30 -10.08 0.65
CA ARG A 169 2.94 -11.32 1.33
C ARG A 169 2.78 -11.14 2.85
N ALA A 170 3.52 -10.23 3.46
CA ALA A 170 3.33 -9.85 4.86
C ALA A 170 1.98 -9.14 5.03
N CYS A 171 1.64 -8.20 4.14
CA CYS A 171 0.33 -7.54 4.12
C CYS A 171 -0.84 -8.52 3.91
N ALA A 172 -0.66 -9.54 3.06
CA ALA A 172 -1.67 -10.57 2.86
C ALA A 172 -2.01 -11.36 4.14
N ARG A 173 -1.06 -11.49 5.08
CA ARG A 173 -1.33 -12.12 6.40
C ARG A 173 -2.21 -11.26 7.32
N PHE A 174 -2.40 -9.98 7.01
CA PHE A 174 -3.41 -9.13 7.62
C PHE A 174 -4.74 -9.11 6.86
N GLY A 175 -4.84 -9.83 5.74
CA GLY A 175 -6.03 -9.88 4.88
C GLY A 175 -5.90 -9.11 3.56
N LEU A 176 -4.95 -8.18 3.46
CA LEU A 176 -4.83 -7.29 2.31
C LEU A 176 -4.39 -8.05 1.05
N GLY A 177 -5.32 -8.20 0.09
CA GLY A 177 -5.08 -8.95 -1.14
C GLY A 177 -5.09 -10.47 -0.94
N LEU A 178 -5.53 -10.96 0.22
CA LEU A 178 -5.59 -12.40 0.51
C LEU A 178 -6.50 -13.16 -0.47
N HIS A 179 -7.59 -12.53 -0.92
CA HIS A 179 -8.52 -13.09 -1.90
C HIS A 179 -7.87 -13.46 -3.25
N LEU A 180 -6.67 -12.95 -3.57
CA LEU A 180 -5.94 -13.32 -4.78
C LEU A 180 -5.26 -14.70 -4.70
N TYR A 181 -5.07 -15.22 -3.49
CA TYR A 181 -4.49 -16.55 -3.25
C TYR A 181 -5.55 -17.66 -3.18
N HIS A 182 -6.81 -17.29 -2.98
CA HIS A 182 -7.88 -18.24 -3.13
C HIS A 182 -8.03 -18.52 -4.63
N GLU A 183 -7.94 -19.78 -4.99
CA GLU A 183 -8.52 -20.26 -6.23
C GLU A 183 -10.01 -19.90 -6.14
N GLU A 184 -10.45 -18.81 -6.78
CA GLU A 184 -11.84 -18.82 -7.22
C GLU A 184 -11.88 -19.99 -8.19
N ALA A 185 -12.50 -21.08 -7.71
CA ALA A 185 -12.91 -22.22 -8.51
C ALA A 185 -13.59 -21.65 -9.76
N SER A 186 -12.81 -21.51 -10.81
CA SER A 186 -13.26 -21.11 -12.14
C SER A 186 -14.06 -22.23 -12.74
#